data_AF-A0A2M8KVW5-F1
#
_entry.id   AF-A0A2M8KVW5-F1
#
_cell.length_a   1.000
_cell.length_b   1.000
_cell.length_c   1.000
_cell.angle_alpha   90.00
_cell.angle_beta   90.00
_cell.angle_gamma   90.00
#
_symmetry.space_group_name_H-M   'P 1'
#
loop_
_entity.id
_entity.type
_entity.pdbx_description
1 polymer ?
#
loop_
_entity_poly.entity_id
_entity_poly.type
_entity_poly.pdbx_seq_one_letter_code
_entity_poly.pdbx_strand_id
1 'polypeptide(L)'
;MESMHFSSENIKNGLETGKEREVREAIFSSLIIDQLLTTTEKSLEDADYEDDEIEEFKEALVGLSSEEIKGVLSLPYELRGVVFNMYKKRIEKGDSTPSRMVKDLNTLAEEHGFTIGYHISNIDLEPQVSTDAKKKEWNIKGYELDDRDGVPMAYYSLDYGNVYRQKSGKYLYLVRAETGERTSHKRDLSNNWGRSTQLSIIEKINIHEFDEKTERAYKEISEK
;
A
#
# COMPACT_ATOMS: atom_id res chain seq x y z
N MET A 1 -0.82 16.13 -14.40
CA MET A 1 -0.51 15.47 -13.13
C MET A 1 0.78 16.05 -12.58
N GLU A 2 0.66 17.02 -11.68
CA GLU A 2 1.77 17.36 -10.77
C GLU A 2 1.93 16.17 -9.81
N SER A 3 3.14 15.61 -9.72
CA SER A 3 3.40 14.53 -8.76
C SER A 3 3.11 15.07 -7.36
N MET A 4 2.24 14.40 -6.61
CA MET A 4 1.96 14.83 -5.24
C MET A 4 3.28 14.83 -4.44
N HIS A 5 3.65 16.00 -3.91
CA HIS A 5 4.96 16.30 -3.30
C HIS A 5 5.16 15.65 -1.91
N PHE A 6 4.94 14.34 -1.78
CA PHE A 6 4.94 13.65 -0.47
C PHE A 6 6.31 13.39 0.17
N SER A 7 7.42 13.67 -0.53
CA SER A 7 8.77 13.22 -0.13
C SER A 7 9.85 14.30 -0.10
N SER A 8 9.50 15.55 -0.44
CA SER A 8 10.52 16.59 -0.65
C SER A 8 11.32 16.96 0.60
N GLU A 9 10.73 16.88 1.79
CA GLU A 9 11.38 17.30 3.04
C GLU A 9 12.34 16.24 3.59
N ASN A 10 11.96 14.96 3.55
CA ASN A 10 12.83 13.84 3.92
C ASN A 10 13.98 13.66 2.93
N ILE A 11 13.73 13.86 1.63
CA ILE A 11 14.79 13.86 0.60
C ILE A 11 15.79 14.98 0.86
N LYS A 12 15.33 16.22 1.08
CA LYS A 12 16.21 17.37 1.35
C LYS A 12 17.07 17.15 2.60
N ASN A 13 16.45 16.79 3.72
CA ASN A 13 17.15 16.55 4.98
C ASN A 13 18.15 15.37 4.86
N GLY A 14 17.79 14.31 4.14
CA GLY A 14 18.69 13.17 3.91
C GLY A 14 19.90 13.51 3.04
N LEU A 15 19.73 14.36 2.02
CA LEU A 15 20.84 14.84 1.18
C LEU A 15 21.79 15.75 1.97
N GLU A 16 21.25 16.67 2.76
CA GLU A 16 22.06 17.59 3.59
C GLU A 16 22.86 16.85 4.67
N THR A 17 22.34 15.73 5.18
CA THR A 17 22.99 14.93 6.24
C THR A 17 23.84 13.77 5.70
N GLY A 18 23.94 13.60 4.38
CA GLY A 18 24.68 12.49 3.76
C GLY A 18 24.05 11.12 4.02
N LYS A 19 22.77 11.07 4.38
CA LYS A 19 22.03 9.85 4.68
C LYS A 19 21.34 9.31 3.44
N GLU A 20 22.16 8.92 2.47
CA GLU A 20 21.77 8.34 1.18
C GLU A 20 20.67 7.26 1.29
N ARG A 21 20.74 6.42 2.34
CA ARG A 21 19.72 5.40 2.61
C ARG A 21 18.32 5.98 2.85
N GLU A 22 18.21 6.98 3.71
CA GLU A 22 16.91 7.59 4.07
C GLU A 22 16.28 8.26 2.84
N VAL A 23 17.11 8.86 1.99
CA VAL A 23 16.67 9.46 0.71
C VAL A 23 16.09 8.39 -0.22
N ARG A 24 16.79 7.27 -0.43
CA ARG A 24 16.29 6.17 -1.26
C ARG A 24 15.00 5.57 -0.74
N GLU A 25 14.90 5.36 0.58
CA GLU A 25 13.68 4.84 1.21
C GLU A 25 12.50 5.81 1.04
N ALA A 26 12.75 7.12 1.12
CA ALA A 26 11.74 8.16 0.87
C ALA A 26 11.29 8.20 -0.60
N ILE A 27 12.23 8.05 -1.56
CA ILE A 27 11.92 7.96 -2.99
C ILE A 27 11.09 6.71 -3.28
N PHE A 28 11.55 5.55 -2.78
CA PHE A 28 10.85 4.27 -2.95
C PHE A 28 9.41 4.35 -2.40
N SER A 29 9.25 4.89 -1.19
CA SER A 29 7.92 5.07 -0.58
C SER A 29 7.02 5.95 -1.44
N SER A 30 7.53 7.03 -2.02
CA SER A 30 6.76 7.86 -2.96
C SER A 30 6.32 7.09 -4.20
N LEU A 31 7.24 6.34 -4.83
CA LEU A 31 6.91 5.53 -6.01
C LEU A 31 5.81 4.49 -5.70
N ILE A 32 5.81 3.93 -4.49
CA ILE A 32 4.78 3.00 -4.04
C ILE A 32 3.42 3.69 -3.92
N ILE A 33 3.38 4.89 -3.32
CA ILE A 33 2.13 5.67 -3.24
C ILE A 33 1.62 6.03 -4.63
N ASP A 34 2.48 6.50 -5.53
CA ASP A 34 2.10 6.84 -6.90
C ASP A 34 1.52 5.62 -7.63
N GLN A 35 2.15 4.45 -7.51
CA GLN A 35 1.66 3.21 -8.10
C GLN A 35 0.30 2.80 -7.51
N LEU A 36 0.12 2.95 -6.19
CA LEU A 36 -1.15 2.65 -5.53
C LEU A 36 -2.26 3.63 -5.95
N LEU A 37 -1.94 4.90 -6.15
CA LEU A 37 -2.86 5.87 -6.72
C LEU A 37 -3.30 5.47 -8.12
N THR A 38 -2.36 5.19 -9.04
CA THR A 38 -2.68 4.76 -10.40
C THR A 38 -3.55 3.50 -10.44
N THR A 39 -3.27 2.52 -9.57
CA THR A 39 -4.07 1.28 -9.53
C THR A 39 -5.43 1.48 -8.87
N THR A 40 -5.54 2.45 -7.97
CA THR A 40 -6.80 2.87 -7.35
C THR A 40 -7.66 3.64 -8.33
N GLU A 41 -7.09 4.59 -9.09
CA GLU A 41 -7.76 5.32 -10.18
C GLU A 41 -8.36 4.34 -11.18
N LYS A 42 -7.57 3.39 -11.68
CA LYS A 42 -8.08 2.33 -12.56
C LYS A 42 -9.22 1.53 -11.93
N SER A 43 -9.15 1.26 -10.63
CA SER A 43 -10.23 0.55 -9.92
C SER A 43 -11.49 1.40 -9.75
N LEU A 44 -11.37 2.72 -9.71
CA LEU A 44 -12.49 3.67 -9.73
C LEU A 44 -13.09 3.74 -11.14
N GLU A 45 -12.26 3.83 -12.18
CA GLU A 45 -12.70 3.74 -13.59
C GLU A 45 -13.46 2.43 -13.86
N ASP A 46 -12.93 1.28 -13.39
CA ASP A 46 -13.58 -0.03 -13.49
C ASP A 46 -14.93 -0.09 -12.72
N ALA A 47 -15.19 0.87 -11.82
CA ALA A 47 -16.43 1.04 -11.07
C ALA A 47 -17.30 2.20 -11.62
N ASP A 48 -17.05 2.61 -12.86
CA ASP A 48 -17.79 3.65 -13.60
C ASP A 48 -17.71 5.04 -12.96
N TYR A 49 -16.61 5.39 -12.29
CA TYR A 49 -16.36 6.76 -11.86
C TYR A 49 -15.96 7.65 -13.03
N GLU A 50 -16.48 8.87 -13.06
CA GLU A 50 -16.16 9.89 -14.06
C GLU A 50 -14.85 10.63 -13.69
N ASP A 51 -14.20 11.25 -14.67
CA ASP A 51 -12.89 11.93 -14.48
C ASP A 51 -12.92 12.99 -13.37
N ASP A 52 -14.03 13.73 -13.24
CA ASP A 52 -14.20 14.76 -12.21
C ASP A 52 -14.40 14.15 -10.81
N GLU A 53 -15.07 13.01 -10.71
CA GLU A 53 -15.20 12.27 -9.45
C GLU A 53 -13.85 11.67 -9.00
N ILE A 54 -13.04 11.20 -9.96
CA ILE A 54 -11.68 10.71 -9.69
C ILE A 54 -10.76 11.88 -9.27
N GLU A 55 -10.89 13.05 -9.89
CA GLU A 55 -10.17 14.24 -9.46
C GLU A 55 -10.56 14.65 -8.05
N GLU A 56 -11.85 14.69 -7.72
CA GLU A 56 -12.32 14.99 -6.36
C GLU A 56 -11.75 13.98 -5.33
N PHE A 57 -11.68 12.69 -5.68
CA PHE A 57 -11.04 11.68 -4.82
C PHE A 57 -9.57 12.01 -4.55
N LYS A 58 -8.80 12.39 -5.58
CA LYS A 58 -7.37 12.72 -5.46
C LYS A 58 -7.17 14.02 -4.68
N GLU A 59 -7.96 15.05 -4.93
CA GLU A 59 -7.92 16.31 -4.20
C GLU A 59 -8.17 16.09 -2.70
N ALA A 60 -9.09 15.19 -2.35
CA ALA A 60 -9.35 14.84 -0.95
C ALA A 60 -8.15 14.15 -0.27
N LEU A 61 -7.29 13.46 -1.01
CA LEU A 61 -6.05 12.88 -0.47
C LEU A 61 -4.97 13.92 -0.21
N VAL A 62 -4.92 15.03 -0.96
CA VAL A 62 -3.90 16.09 -0.78
C VAL A 62 -3.95 16.71 0.62
N GLY A 63 -5.13 16.73 1.25
CA GLY A 63 -5.31 17.25 2.61
C GLY A 63 -4.88 16.29 3.73
N LEU A 64 -4.48 15.06 3.41
CA LEU A 64 -4.14 14.02 4.38
C LEU A 64 -2.63 13.91 4.61
N SER A 65 -2.24 13.45 5.79
CA SER A 65 -0.86 13.06 6.09
C SER A 65 -0.46 11.79 5.34
N SER A 66 0.85 11.52 5.23
CA SER A 66 1.35 10.31 4.56
C SER A 66 0.79 9.02 5.17
N GLU A 67 0.61 8.95 6.49
CA GLU A 67 0.06 7.77 7.16
C GLU A 67 -1.44 7.59 6.89
N GLU A 68 -2.20 8.67 6.85
CA GLU A 68 -3.63 8.65 6.48
C GLU A 68 -3.82 8.21 5.02
N ILE A 69 -2.97 8.69 4.10
CA ILE A 69 -2.99 8.26 2.70
C ILE A 69 -2.70 6.76 2.58
N LYS A 70 -1.67 6.26 3.29
CA LYS A 70 -1.40 4.82 3.35
C LYS A 70 -2.61 4.05 3.89
N GLY A 71 -3.29 4.60 4.90
CA GLY A 71 -4.52 4.05 5.44
C GLY A 71 -5.61 3.90 4.37
N VAL A 72 -5.91 4.99 3.64
CA VAL A 72 -6.92 4.99 2.57
C VAL A 72 -6.54 4.04 1.43
N LEU A 73 -5.29 4.07 0.98
CA LEU A 73 -4.78 3.24 -0.13
C LEU A 73 -4.51 1.79 0.27
N SER A 74 -4.64 1.44 1.55
CA SER A 74 -4.47 0.06 2.04
C SER A 74 -5.67 -0.86 1.74
N LEU A 75 -6.68 -0.35 1.04
CA LEU A 75 -7.85 -1.14 0.65
C LEU A 75 -7.43 -2.33 -0.25
N PRO A 76 -7.64 -3.58 0.19
CA PRO A 76 -7.24 -4.76 -0.57
C PRO A 76 -7.88 -4.86 -1.94
N TYR A 77 -7.16 -5.46 -2.88
CA TYR A 77 -7.60 -5.61 -4.26
C TYR A 77 -9.01 -6.22 -4.36
N GLU A 78 -9.29 -7.26 -3.59
CA GLU A 78 -10.57 -7.97 -3.58
C GLU A 78 -11.74 -7.13 -3.04
N LEU A 79 -11.46 -6.09 -2.25
CA LEU A 79 -12.47 -5.22 -1.65
C LEU A 79 -12.72 -3.96 -2.47
N ARG A 80 -11.74 -3.48 -3.25
CA ARG A 80 -11.85 -2.25 -4.06
C ARG A 80 -13.12 -2.21 -4.90
N GLY A 81 -13.34 -3.23 -5.72
CA GLY A 81 -14.52 -3.29 -6.59
C GLY A 81 -15.84 -3.26 -5.80
N VAL A 82 -15.94 -3.96 -4.66
CA VAL A 82 -17.16 -3.98 -3.85
C VAL A 82 -17.41 -2.63 -3.20
N VAL A 83 -16.36 -2.04 -2.60
CA VAL A 83 -16.44 -0.78 -1.87
C VAL A 83 -16.70 0.39 -2.80
N PHE A 84 -15.97 0.49 -3.92
CA PHE A 84 -16.14 1.57 -4.89
C PHE A 84 -17.52 1.51 -5.55
N ASN A 85 -18.00 0.32 -5.96
CA ASN A 85 -19.37 0.19 -6.48
C ASN A 85 -20.44 0.57 -5.44
N MET A 86 -20.21 0.31 -4.15
CA MET A 86 -21.13 0.73 -3.09
C MET A 86 -21.15 2.26 -2.98
N TYR A 87 -19.99 2.92 -3.00
CA TYR A 87 -19.92 4.39 -2.95
C TYR A 87 -20.47 5.03 -4.23
N LYS A 88 -20.17 4.50 -5.41
CA LYS A 88 -20.73 4.99 -6.68
C LYS A 88 -22.25 5.06 -6.64
N LYS A 89 -22.91 3.98 -6.21
CA LYS A 89 -24.38 3.95 -6.03
C LYS A 89 -24.91 4.97 -5.02
N ARG A 90 -24.11 5.38 -4.03
CA ARG A 90 -24.49 6.42 -3.07
C ARG A 90 -24.29 7.81 -3.67
N ILE A 91 -23.22 8.01 -4.44
CA ILE A 91 -22.93 9.26 -5.16
C ILE A 91 -24.03 9.54 -6.19
N GLU A 92 -24.42 8.54 -6.99
CA GLU A 92 -25.51 8.67 -7.97
C GLU A 92 -26.87 9.02 -7.35
N LYS A 93 -27.08 8.69 -6.07
CA LYS A 93 -28.28 9.03 -5.31
C LYS A 93 -28.18 10.38 -4.60
N GLY A 94 -27.01 11.02 -4.61
CA GLY A 94 -26.73 12.25 -3.86
C GLY A 94 -26.50 12.03 -2.36
N ASP A 95 -26.29 10.79 -1.91
CA ASP A 95 -26.08 10.42 -0.49
C ASP A 95 -24.61 10.48 -0.06
N SER A 96 -23.69 10.71 -1.00
CA SER A 96 -22.25 10.72 -0.76
C SER A 96 -21.51 11.50 -1.86
N THR A 97 -20.21 11.70 -1.66
CA THR A 97 -19.28 12.27 -2.65
C THR A 97 -17.96 11.48 -2.61
N PRO A 98 -17.11 11.56 -3.64
CA PRO A 98 -15.75 11.02 -3.59
C PRO A 98 -14.93 11.49 -2.38
N SER A 99 -15.01 12.78 -2.01
CA SER A 99 -14.36 13.29 -0.80
C SER A 99 -14.87 12.60 0.47
N ARG A 100 -16.19 12.34 0.54
CA ARG A 100 -16.78 11.63 1.68
C ARG A 100 -16.32 10.18 1.75
N MET A 101 -16.14 9.51 0.60
CA MET A 101 -15.56 8.18 0.53
C MET A 101 -14.15 8.15 1.12
N VAL A 102 -13.26 9.06 0.71
CA VAL A 102 -11.90 9.17 1.27
C VAL A 102 -11.94 9.32 2.78
N LYS A 103 -12.81 10.21 3.29
CA LYS A 103 -12.97 10.41 4.73
C LYS A 103 -13.43 9.16 5.47
N ASP A 104 -14.46 8.48 4.95
CA ASP A 104 -14.96 7.24 5.56
C ASP A 104 -13.90 6.13 5.56
N LEU A 105 -13.12 6.01 4.48
CA LEU A 105 -12.00 5.07 4.39
C LEU A 105 -10.90 5.41 5.39
N ASN A 106 -10.55 6.69 5.53
CA ASN A 106 -9.55 7.13 6.52
C ASN A 106 -10.03 6.84 7.95
N THR A 107 -11.29 7.16 8.28
CA THR A 107 -11.86 6.84 9.61
C THR A 107 -11.80 5.34 9.90
N LEU A 108 -12.12 4.50 8.92
CA LEU A 108 -12.00 3.05 9.07
C LEU A 108 -10.53 2.62 9.27
N ALA A 109 -9.61 3.23 8.52
CA ALA A 109 -8.19 2.98 8.67
C ALA A 109 -7.66 3.38 10.05
N GLU A 110 -8.08 4.53 10.59
CA GLU A 110 -7.73 4.95 11.95
C GLU A 110 -8.28 3.99 13.01
N GLU A 111 -9.55 3.58 12.89
CA GLU A 111 -10.20 2.69 13.86
C GLU A 111 -9.48 1.34 13.98
N HIS A 112 -9.05 0.77 12.87
CA HIS A 112 -8.39 -0.54 12.82
C HIS A 112 -6.85 -0.45 12.77
N GLY A 113 -6.31 0.75 12.62
CA GLY A 113 -4.91 0.99 12.27
C GLY A 113 -4.51 0.32 10.96
N PHE A 114 -5.30 0.45 9.91
CA PHE A 114 -4.93 -0.06 8.60
C PHE A 114 -3.80 0.78 7.99
N THR A 115 -2.82 0.10 7.42
CA THR A 115 -1.71 0.71 6.70
C THR A 115 -1.13 -0.29 5.69
N ILE A 116 -0.06 0.09 5.00
CA ILE A 116 0.62 -0.74 4.01
C ILE A 116 1.78 -1.49 4.69
N GLY A 117 1.76 -2.81 4.57
CA GLY A 117 2.89 -3.69 4.89
C GLY A 117 3.57 -4.21 3.63
N TYR A 118 4.84 -4.57 3.77
CA TYR A 118 5.67 -5.16 2.72
C TYR A 118 5.91 -6.63 3.01
N HIS A 119 5.55 -7.49 2.07
CA HIS A 119 5.81 -8.92 2.09
C HIS A 119 6.63 -9.31 0.87
N ILE A 120 7.64 -10.17 1.04
CA ILE A 120 8.43 -10.69 -0.07
C ILE A 120 8.19 -12.19 -0.16
N SER A 121 7.94 -12.69 -1.37
CA SER A 121 7.84 -14.13 -1.64
C SER A 121 8.74 -14.55 -2.82
N ASN A 122 9.09 -15.84 -2.82
CA ASN A 122 9.76 -16.50 -3.94
C ASN A 122 8.79 -17.09 -4.96
N ILE A 123 7.50 -17.15 -4.61
CA ILE A 123 6.42 -17.71 -5.40
C ILE A 123 5.60 -16.56 -5.95
N ASP A 124 5.21 -16.68 -7.22
CA ASP A 124 4.26 -15.75 -7.80
C ASP A 124 2.85 -16.10 -7.33
N LEU A 125 2.33 -15.29 -6.40
CA LEU A 125 0.96 -15.35 -5.92
C LEU A 125 0.05 -14.63 -6.91
N GLU A 126 -0.83 -15.38 -7.56
CA GLU A 126 -1.90 -14.84 -8.41
C GLU A 126 -3.24 -14.78 -7.64
N PRO A 127 -4.15 -13.86 -7.99
CA PRO A 127 -5.51 -13.85 -7.45
C PRO A 127 -6.21 -15.19 -7.69
N GLN A 128 -6.68 -15.83 -6.63
CA GLN A 128 -7.38 -17.12 -6.69
C GLN A 128 -8.89 -16.89 -6.72
N VAL A 129 -9.62 -17.73 -7.45
CA VAL A 129 -11.09 -17.75 -7.34
C VAL A 129 -11.46 -18.53 -6.08
N SER A 130 -12.17 -17.88 -5.16
CA SER A 130 -12.62 -18.50 -3.91
C SER A 130 -13.61 -19.63 -4.18
N THR A 131 -13.59 -20.66 -3.32
CA THR A 131 -14.46 -21.85 -3.41
C THR A 131 -15.94 -21.52 -3.28
N ASP A 132 -16.29 -20.38 -2.67
CA ASP A 132 -17.68 -19.91 -2.50
C ASP A 132 -18.24 -19.12 -3.70
N ALA A 133 -17.61 -19.26 -4.87
CA ALA A 133 -18.07 -18.79 -6.18
C ALA A 133 -18.16 -17.25 -6.38
N LYS A 134 -17.51 -16.79 -7.46
CA LYS A 134 -17.49 -15.43 -8.05
C LYS A 134 -16.62 -14.35 -7.39
N LYS A 135 -15.97 -14.60 -6.25
CA LYS A 135 -15.02 -13.62 -5.67
C LYS A 135 -13.57 -14.04 -5.93
N LYS A 136 -12.77 -13.11 -6.45
CA LYS A 136 -11.31 -13.26 -6.51
C LYS A 136 -10.75 -12.85 -5.15
N GLU A 137 -10.00 -13.75 -4.55
CA GLU A 137 -9.27 -13.53 -3.31
C GLU A 137 -7.79 -13.47 -3.66
N TRP A 138 -7.09 -12.43 -3.21
CA TRP A 138 -5.65 -12.32 -3.42
C TRP A 138 -4.96 -12.18 -2.07
N ASN A 139 -4.45 -13.30 -1.58
CA ASN A 139 -4.02 -13.43 -0.19
C ASN A 139 -2.74 -14.23 -0.07
N ILE A 140 -1.85 -13.82 0.84
CA ILE A 140 -0.75 -14.66 1.32
C ILE A 140 -1.30 -15.53 2.44
N LYS A 141 -1.26 -16.84 2.24
CA LYS A 141 -1.65 -17.81 3.27
C LYS A 141 -0.44 -18.13 4.14
N GLY A 142 -0.63 -18.27 5.45
CA GLY A 142 0.44 -18.56 6.41
C GLY A 142 1.02 -19.97 6.37
N TYR A 143 1.11 -20.58 5.18
CA TYR A 143 1.79 -21.86 4.99
C TYR A 143 3.26 -21.68 4.58
N GLU A 144 3.67 -20.47 4.18
CA GLU A 144 5.07 -20.14 3.98
C GLU A 144 5.77 -20.07 5.36
N LEU A 145 6.94 -20.69 5.46
CA LEU A 145 7.78 -20.59 6.66
C LEU A 145 8.21 -19.13 6.81
N ASP A 146 7.89 -18.52 7.95
CA ASP A 146 8.45 -17.22 8.31
C ASP A 146 9.96 -17.38 8.46
N ASP A 147 10.72 -16.74 7.59
CA ASP A 147 12.16 -16.95 7.50
C ASP A 147 12.95 -16.45 8.72
N ARG A 148 12.30 -15.73 9.64
CA ARG A 148 12.92 -15.25 10.87
C ARG A 148 13.01 -16.33 11.95
N ASP A 149 12.00 -17.19 12.05
CA ASP A 149 11.89 -18.19 13.11
C ASP A 149 11.37 -19.56 12.67
N GLY A 150 11.12 -19.75 11.37
CA GLY A 150 10.65 -20.99 10.79
C GLY A 150 9.20 -21.35 11.13
N VAL A 151 8.41 -20.40 11.65
CA VAL A 151 7.00 -20.65 11.96
C VAL A 151 6.16 -20.39 10.70
N PRO A 152 5.33 -21.34 10.22
CA PRO A 152 4.45 -21.09 9.09
C PRO A 152 3.46 -19.98 9.41
N MET A 153 3.67 -18.79 8.83
CA MET A 153 2.77 -17.66 9.00
C MET A 153 3.00 -16.59 7.92
N ALA A 154 1.94 -15.91 7.52
CA ALA A 154 2.07 -14.78 6.61
C ALA A 154 2.63 -13.61 7.42
N TYR A 155 3.67 -12.96 6.90
CA TYR A 155 4.37 -11.87 7.60
C TYR A 155 4.51 -10.63 6.73
N TYR A 156 4.69 -9.49 7.37
CA TYR A 156 5.02 -8.24 6.70
C TYR A 156 5.92 -7.37 7.60
N SER A 157 6.66 -6.46 6.98
CA SER A 157 7.30 -5.34 7.65
C SER A 157 6.58 -4.04 7.29
N LEU A 158 6.52 -3.09 8.20
CA LEU A 158 6.10 -1.72 7.90
C LEU A 158 7.24 -0.89 7.29
N ASP A 159 8.46 -1.41 7.35
CA ASP A 159 9.67 -0.81 6.79
C ASP A 159 10.20 -1.69 5.65
N TYR A 160 10.25 -1.14 4.44
CA TYR A 160 10.80 -1.82 3.27
C TYR A 160 12.27 -2.23 3.47
N GLY A 161 13.08 -1.37 4.08
CA GLY A 161 14.52 -1.60 4.29
C GLY A 161 14.80 -2.86 5.12
N ASN A 162 13.85 -3.26 5.98
CA ASN A 162 13.94 -4.49 6.75
C ASN A 162 13.70 -5.75 5.92
N VAL A 163 12.86 -5.69 4.88
CA VAL A 163 12.55 -6.86 4.04
C VAL A 163 13.60 -7.06 2.95
N TYR A 164 14.10 -5.97 2.37
CA TYR A 164 15.07 -6.00 1.27
C TYR A 164 16.41 -6.65 1.63
N ARG A 165 16.86 -6.52 2.89
CA ARG A 165 18.22 -6.89 3.29
C ARG A 165 18.40 -8.37 3.64
N GLN A 166 17.32 -9.13 3.81
CA GLN A 166 17.41 -10.49 4.37
C GLN A 166 17.21 -11.60 3.33
N LYS A 167 16.55 -11.36 2.19
CA LYS A 167 16.37 -12.36 1.13
C LYS A 167 16.23 -11.74 -0.26
N SER A 168 16.78 -12.44 -1.26
CA SER A 168 16.53 -12.20 -2.69
C SER A 168 15.16 -12.76 -3.12
N GLY A 169 14.07 -12.36 -2.47
CA GLY A 169 12.77 -12.78 -2.97
C GLY A 169 12.46 -12.10 -4.29
N LYS A 170 11.73 -12.81 -5.15
CA LYS A 170 11.49 -12.39 -6.54
C LYS A 170 10.32 -11.43 -6.67
N TYR A 171 9.39 -11.48 -5.73
CA TYR A 171 8.12 -10.75 -5.79
C TYR A 171 7.92 -9.97 -4.50
N LEU A 172 7.60 -8.68 -4.63
CA LEU A 172 7.20 -7.81 -3.54
C LEU A 172 5.67 -7.65 -3.59
N TYR A 173 5.02 -7.89 -2.47
CA TYR A 173 3.59 -7.70 -2.29
C TYR A 173 3.36 -6.62 -1.26
N LEU A 174 2.52 -5.65 -1.61
CA LEU A 174 1.93 -4.72 -0.67
C LEU A 174 0.72 -5.39 -0.05
N VAL A 175 0.65 -5.41 1.27
CA VAL A 175 -0.42 -6.08 2.01
C VAL A 175 -1.08 -5.11 2.96
N ARG A 176 -2.36 -5.35 3.28
CA ARG A 176 -3.02 -4.61 4.34
C ARG A 176 -2.44 -5.04 5.68
N ALA A 177 -1.80 -4.12 6.37
CA ALA A 177 -1.33 -4.29 7.73
C ALA A 177 -2.35 -3.74 8.72
N GLU A 178 -2.51 -4.40 9.87
CA GLU A 178 -3.36 -3.94 10.97
C GLU A 178 -2.46 -3.63 12.18
N THR A 179 -2.40 -2.36 12.56
CA THR A 179 -1.48 -1.87 13.59
C THR A 179 -2.18 -1.24 14.80
N GLY A 180 -3.50 -1.11 14.76
CA GLY A 180 -4.31 -0.52 15.84
C GLY A 180 -4.42 -1.40 17.07
N GLU A 181 -5.03 -0.88 18.14
CA GLU A 181 -5.19 -1.58 19.43
C GLU A 181 -6.03 -2.85 19.32
N ARG A 182 -6.94 -2.91 18.34
CA ARG A 182 -7.82 -4.05 18.05
C ARG A 182 -7.34 -4.91 16.88
N THR A 183 -6.06 -4.85 16.56
CA THR A 183 -5.47 -5.61 15.45
C THR A 183 -5.68 -7.12 15.61
N SER A 184 -6.04 -7.79 14.53
CA SER A 184 -6.01 -9.24 14.46
C SER A 184 -4.60 -9.80 14.22
N HIS A 185 -3.64 -8.93 13.86
CA HIS A 185 -2.28 -9.32 13.55
C HIS A 185 -1.42 -9.39 14.81
N LYS A 186 -0.61 -10.45 14.89
CA LYS A 186 0.43 -10.53 15.91
C LYS A 186 1.57 -9.60 15.53
N ARG A 187 1.87 -8.63 16.39
CA ARG A 187 2.96 -7.65 16.16
C ARG A 187 4.19 -7.97 16.99
N ASP A 188 5.35 -7.85 16.37
CA ASP A 188 6.62 -7.70 17.08
C ASP A 188 6.97 -6.20 17.08
N LEU A 189 6.60 -5.54 18.18
CA LEU A 189 6.74 -4.10 18.34
C LEU A 189 8.21 -3.63 18.33
N SER A 190 9.17 -4.54 18.55
CA SER A 190 10.58 -4.19 18.58
C SER A 190 11.18 -3.90 17.20
N ASN A 191 10.55 -4.40 16.13
CA ASN A 191 11.17 -4.43 14.80
C ASN A 191 10.21 -4.07 13.64
N ASN A 192 9.06 -3.44 13.89
CA ASN A 192 8.09 -3.04 12.85
C ASN A 192 7.54 -4.18 11.99
N TRP A 193 7.51 -5.41 12.53
CA TRP A 193 6.93 -6.55 11.83
C TRP A 193 5.55 -6.91 12.37
N GLY A 194 4.71 -7.42 11.48
CA GLY A 194 3.46 -8.07 11.83
C GLY A 194 3.33 -9.43 11.16
N ARG A 195 2.40 -10.22 11.68
CA ARG A 195 2.10 -11.56 11.18
C ARG A 195 0.62 -11.88 11.34
N SER A 196 0.08 -12.68 10.44
CA SER A 196 -1.30 -13.15 10.46
C SER A 196 -1.41 -14.54 9.84
N THR A 197 -2.51 -15.24 10.12
CA THR A 197 -2.85 -16.48 9.42
C THR A 197 -3.02 -16.25 7.91
N GLN A 198 -3.42 -15.04 7.54
CA GLN A 198 -3.61 -14.60 6.16
C GLN A 198 -3.38 -13.09 6.05
N LEU A 199 -2.76 -12.65 4.95
CA LEU A 199 -2.60 -11.24 4.61
C LEU A 199 -3.24 -10.95 3.25
N SER A 200 -4.16 -10.00 3.23
CA SER A 200 -4.77 -9.50 1.99
C SER A 200 -3.78 -8.66 1.19
N ILE A 201 -3.64 -8.98 -0.09
CA ILE A 201 -2.76 -8.26 -1.02
C ILE A 201 -3.50 -7.03 -1.54
N ILE A 202 -2.80 -5.90 -1.49
CA ILE A 202 -3.21 -4.64 -2.09
C ILE A 202 -2.70 -4.59 -3.53
N GLU A 203 -1.41 -4.90 -3.73
CA GLU A 203 -0.74 -4.79 -5.03
C GLU A 203 0.50 -5.69 -5.09
N LYS A 204 0.89 -6.13 -6.29
CA LYS A 204 2.16 -6.79 -6.56
C LYS A 204 3.11 -5.83 -7.28
N ILE A 205 4.32 -5.71 -6.76
CA ILE A 205 5.35 -4.81 -7.26
C ILE A 205 6.48 -5.62 -7.87
N ASN A 206 6.94 -5.18 -9.05
CA ASN A 206 8.19 -5.64 -9.63
C ASN A 206 9.35 -4.92 -8.94
N ILE A 207 9.99 -5.62 -8.00
CA ILE A 207 11.04 -5.05 -7.15
C ILE A 207 12.22 -4.51 -7.96
N HIS A 208 12.62 -5.19 -9.03
CA HIS A 208 13.74 -4.76 -9.87
C HIS A 208 13.45 -3.45 -10.60
N GLU A 209 12.22 -3.30 -11.11
CA GLU A 209 11.80 -2.07 -11.79
C GLU A 209 11.76 -0.89 -10.81
N PHE A 210 11.28 -1.12 -9.58
CA PHE A 210 11.24 -0.09 -8.55
C PHE A 210 12.62 0.30 -8.06
N ASP A 211 13.52 -0.67 -7.83
CA ASP A 211 14.92 -0.39 -7.47
C ASP A 211 15.60 0.46 -8.56
N GLU A 212 15.44 0.11 -9.84
CA GLU A 212 15.99 0.90 -10.95
C GLU A 212 15.42 2.33 -11.00
N LYS A 213 14.11 2.49 -10.79
CA LYS A 213 13.46 3.81 -10.71
C LYS A 213 13.97 4.62 -9.51
N THR A 214 14.14 3.99 -8.35
CA THR A 214 14.68 4.63 -7.15
C THR A 214 16.11 5.08 -7.35
N GLU A 215 16.99 4.24 -7.90
CA GLU A 215 18.39 4.61 -8.16
C GLU A 215 18.49 5.74 -9.19
N ARG A 216 17.66 5.72 -10.23
CA ARG A 216 17.62 6.78 -11.23
C ARG A 216 17.20 8.11 -10.61
N ALA A 217 16.09 8.12 -9.88
CA ALA A 217 15.60 9.33 -9.20
C ALA A 217 16.60 9.85 -8.16
N TYR A 218 17.26 8.95 -7.41
CA TYR A 218 18.30 9.34 -6.46
C TYR A 218 19.47 10.06 -7.15
N LYS A 219 20.00 9.49 -8.25
CA LYS A 219 21.07 10.11 -9.03
C LYS A 219 20.69 11.50 -9.54
N GLU A 220 19.53 11.61 -10.17
CA GLU A 220 19.02 12.88 -10.72
C GLU A 220 18.86 13.98 -9.67
N ILE A 221 18.58 13.63 -8.42
CA ILE A 221 18.47 14.59 -7.32
C ILE A 221 19.85 14.89 -6.72
N SER A 222 20.73 13.89 -6.58
CA SER A 222 22.06 14.04 -5.99
C SER A 222 23.07 14.80 -6.86
N GLU A 223 22.84 14.82 -8.18
CA GLU A 223 23.69 15.52 -9.16
C GLU A 223 23.26 16.97 -9.41
N LYS A 224 22.15 17.43 -8.80
CA LYS A 224 21.67 18.82 -8.85
C LYS A 224 22.17 19.63 -7.66
#